data_AF-A0A377PNG1-F1
#
_entry.id   AF-A0A377PNG1-F1
#
_cell.length_a   1.000
_cell.length_b   1.000
_cell.length_c   1.000
_cell.angle_alpha   90.00
_cell.angle_beta   90.00
_cell.angle_gamma   90.00
#
_symmetry.space_group_name_H-M   'P 1'
#
loop_
_entity.id
_entity.type
_entity.pdbx_description
1 polymer ?
#
loop_
_entity_poly.entity_id
_entity_poly.type
_entity_poly.pdbx_seq_one_letter_code
_entity_poly.pdbx_strand_id
1 'polypeptide(L)' 'MKAILGAAKKPVTAWQPADLELPEITPYTELLSVQAPQQKARGRVIIEGDSDDQISEFAEHLRKVIS' A
#
# COMPACT_ATOMS: atom_id res chain seq x y z
N MET A 1 29.61 -10.78 -5.20
CA MET A 1 29.33 -10.04 -6.46
C MET A 1 29.58 -10.83 -7.76
N LYS A 2 30.28 -11.97 -7.75
CA LYS A 2 30.59 -12.78 -8.95
C LYS A 2 29.35 -13.27 -9.72
N ALA A 3 28.28 -13.65 -9.01
CA ALA A 3 27.05 -14.15 -9.62
C ALA A 3 26.29 -13.09 -10.42
N ILE A 4 26.15 -11.87 -9.87
CA ILE A 4 25.48 -10.74 -10.54
C ILE A 4 26.28 -10.33 -11.80
N LEU A 5 27.62 -10.23 -11.68
CA LEU A 5 28.50 -9.94 -12.81
C LEU A 5 28.49 -11.04 -13.88
N GLY A 6 28.29 -12.29 -13.49
CA GLY A 6 28.12 -13.42 -14.42
C GLY A 6 26.76 -13.42 -15.11
N ALA A 7 25.70 -13.07 -14.40
CA ALA A 7 24.33 -12.99 -14.95
C ALA A 7 24.19 -11.89 -16.00
N ALA A 8 24.82 -10.73 -15.79
CA ALA A 8 24.81 -9.63 -16.75
C ALA A 8 25.43 -9.98 -18.12
N LYS A 9 26.22 -11.07 -18.19
CA LYS A 9 26.86 -11.54 -19.44
C LYS A 9 26.08 -12.64 -20.15
N LYS A 10 25.00 -13.16 -19.55
CA LYS A 10 24.20 -14.21 -20.17
C LYS A 10 23.25 -13.57 -21.20
N PRO A 11 23.04 -14.20 -22.37
CA PRO A 11 21.99 -13.75 -23.27
C PRO A 11 20.63 -13.88 -22.57
N VAL A 12 19.78 -12.86 -22.74
CA VAL A 12 18.41 -12.85 -22.23
C VAL A 12 17.48 -12.82 -23.43
N THR A 13 16.60 -13.81 -23.53
CA THR A 13 15.54 -13.82 -24.54
C THR A 13 14.35 -13.05 -24.00
N ALA A 14 14.02 -11.93 -24.65
CA ALA A 14 12.81 -11.18 -24.37
C ALA A 14 11.69 -11.66 -25.31
N TRP A 15 10.72 -12.40 -24.77
CA TRP A 15 9.58 -12.89 -25.53
C TRP A 15 8.55 -11.79 -25.74
N GLN A 16 8.02 -11.71 -26.95
CA GLN A 16 6.84 -10.93 -27.32
C GLN A 16 5.62 -11.85 -27.47
N PRO A 17 4.39 -11.33 -27.38
CA PRO A 17 3.19 -12.11 -27.63
C PRO A 17 3.19 -12.83 -28.99
N ALA A 18 3.78 -12.21 -30.02
CA ALA A 18 3.91 -12.78 -31.36
C ALA A 18 4.81 -14.03 -31.42
N ASP A 19 5.84 -14.11 -30.58
CA ASP A 19 6.74 -15.26 -30.51
C ASP A 19 6.05 -16.52 -29.94
N LEU A 20 4.89 -16.32 -29.30
CA LEU A 20 4.08 -17.35 -28.66
C LEU A 20 2.73 -17.57 -29.36
N GLU A 21 2.52 -16.95 -30.53
CA GLU A 21 1.26 -17.00 -31.28
C GLU A 21 0.03 -16.59 -30.43
N LEU A 22 0.23 -15.68 -29.46
CA LEU A 22 -0.88 -15.19 -28.65
C LEU A 22 -1.79 -14.29 -29.49
N PRO A 23 -3.12 -14.48 -29.44
CA PRO A 23 -4.05 -13.58 -30.09
C PRO A 23 -4.02 -12.20 -29.43
N GLU A 24 -4.61 -11.20 -30.09
CA GLU A 24 -4.78 -9.88 -29.50
C GLU A 24 -5.61 -9.97 -28.21
N ILE A 25 -5.03 -9.52 -27.10
CA ILE A 25 -5.65 -9.59 -25.78
C ILE A 25 -6.38 -8.27 -25.53
N THR A 26 -7.72 -8.30 -25.58
CA THR A 26 -8.54 -7.17 -25.17
C THR A 26 -8.72 -7.19 -23.65
N PRO A 27 -8.39 -6.10 -22.92
CA PRO A 27 -8.61 -6.05 -21.48
C PRO A 27 -10.10 -6.03 -21.15
N TYR A 28 -10.50 -6.74 -20.09
CA TYR A 28 -11.89 -6.76 -19.60
C TYR A 28 -12.26 -5.53 -18.76
N THR A 29 -11.27 -4.73 -18.35
CA THR A 29 -11.45 -3.60 -17.44
C THR A 29 -10.60 -2.43 -17.89
N GLU A 30 -11.05 -1.23 -17.52
CA GLU A 30 -10.35 0.02 -17.80
C GLU A 30 -9.87 0.67 -16.50
N LEU A 31 -8.66 1.24 -16.54
CA LEU A 31 -8.14 2.02 -15.42
C LEU A 31 -8.82 3.40 -15.42
N LEU A 32 -9.74 3.62 -14.47
CA LEU A 32 -10.44 4.91 -14.35
C LEU A 32 -9.57 5.99 -13.68
N SER A 33 -8.94 5.67 -12.55
CA SER A 33 -8.05 6.59 -11.85
C SER A 33 -7.16 5.87 -10.84
N VAL A 34 -6.03 6.48 -10.49
CA VAL A 34 -5.19 6.07 -9.36
C VAL A 34 -5.23 7.17 -8.32
N GLN A 35 -5.75 6.86 -7.13
CA GLN A 35 -5.83 7.81 -6.02
C GLN A 35 -4.94 7.35 -4.87
N ALA A 36 -3.92 8.14 -4.54
CA ALA A 36 -3.15 7.91 -3.33
C ALA A 36 -3.96 8.40 -2.11
N PRO A 37 -4.06 7.61 -1.03
CA PRO A 37 -4.70 8.07 0.20
C PRO A 37 -3.98 9.31 0.74
N GLN A 38 -4.74 10.31 1.19
CA GLN A 38 -4.14 11.46 1.87
C GLN A 38 -3.50 10.98 3.18
N GLN A 39 -2.23 11.35 3.40
CA GLN A 39 -1.59 11.07 4.67
C GLN A 39 -2.17 11.98 5.75
N LYS A 40 -2.82 11.38 6.75
CA LYS A 40 -3.28 12.09 7.95
C LYS A 40 -2.20 12.00 9.02
N ALA A 41 -1.90 13.11 9.68
CA ALA A 41 -1.00 13.12 10.83
C ALA A 41 -1.56 12.21 11.94
N ARG A 42 -0.67 11.49 12.65
CA ARG A 42 -1.05 10.67 13.81
C ARG A 42 -1.69 11.56 14.87
N GLY A 43 -2.87 11.19 15.36
CA GLY A 43 -3.66 12.00 16.29
C GLY A 43 -2.97 12.33 17.63
N ARG A 44 -2.04 11.47 18.11
CA ARG A 44 -1.22 11.66 19.32
C ARG A 44 -1.99 12.18 20.55
N VAL A 45 -3.25 11.75 20.73
CA VAL A 45 -3.99 12.02 21.97
C VAL A 45 -3.45 11.07 23.04
N ILE A 46 -2.76 11.63 24.04
CA ILE A 46 -2.20 10.91 25.18
C ILE A 46 -2.83 11.53 26.43
N ILE A 47 -3.44 10.69 27.25
CA ILE A 47 -4.00 11.06 28.54
C ILE A 47 -3.08 10.42 29.58
N GLU A 48 -2.52 11.24 30.46
CA GLU A 48 -1.55 10.80 31.46
C GLU A 48 -2.24 10.62 32.82
N GLY A 49 -2.04 9.46 33.46
CA GLY A 49 -2.63 9.13 34.76
C GLY A 49 -3.89 8.25 34.68
N ASP A 50 -4.42 7.89 35.85
CA ASP A 50 -5.56 6.98 36.05
C ASP A 50 -6.66 7.54 36.97
N SER A 51 -6.73 8.86 37.15
CA SER A 51 -7.80 9.53 37.87
C SER A 51 -9.15 9.39 37.15
N ASP A 52 -10.25 9.55 37.89
CA ASP A 52 -11.60 9.49 37.33
C ASP A 52 -11.81 10.51 36.18
N ASP A 53 -11.18 11.69 36.28
CA ASP A 53 -11.24 12.72 35.25
C ASP A 53 -10.54 12.27 33.96
N GLN A 54 -9.37 11.62 34.08
CA GLN A 54 -8.58 11.12 32.95
C GLN A 54 -9.29 9.94 32.26
N ILE A 55 -9.94 9.06 33.03
CA ILE A 55 -10.75 7.97 32.49
C ILE A 55 -11.99 8.50 31.74
N SER A 56 -12.62 9.56 32.27
CA SER A 56 -13.75 10.22 31.63
C SER A 56 -13.36 10.84 30.28
N GLU A 57 -12.26 11.60 30.24
CA GLU A 57 -11.71 12.20 29.01
C GLU A 57 -11.41 11.11 27.95
N PHE A 58 -10.84 9.99 28.38
CA PHE A 58 -10.58 8.84 27.51
C PHE A 58 -11.88 8.27 26.90
N ALA A 59 -12.91 8.08 27.73
CA ALA A 59 -14.20 7.55 27.28
C ALA A 59 -14.88 8.49 26.27
N GLU A 60 -14.76 9.81 26.42
CA GLU A 60 -15.27 10.77 25.45
C GLU A 60 -14.55 10.70 24.10
N HIS A 61 -13.22 10.60 24.11
CA HIS A 61 -12.44 10.44 22.89
C HIS A 61 -12.79 9.15 22.14
N LEU A 62 -13.03 8.05 22.85
CA LEU A 62 -13.47 6.80 22.24
C LEU A 62 -14.85 6.91 21.59
N ARG A 63 -15.82 7.53 22.27
CA ARG A 63 -17.18 7.71 21.73
C ARG A 63 -17.13 8.42 20.37
N LYS A 64 -16.40 9.54 20.27
CA LYS A 64 -16.26 10.33 19.04
C LYS A 64 -15.65 9.58 17.83
N VAL A 65 -14.95 8.47 18.07
CA VAL A 65 -14.31 7.68 16.99
C VAL A 65 -15.19 6.50 16.57
N ILE A 66 -15.98 5.95 17.50
CA ILE A 66 -16.80 4.75 17.26
C ILE A 66 -18.23 5.10 16.78
N SER A 67 -18.81 6.20 17.27
CA SER A 67 -20.13 6.71 16.85
C SER A 67 -20.03 7.70 15.71
#